data_AF-A0A9Q9MX48-F1
#
_entry.id   AF-A0A9Q9MX48-F1
#
_cell.length_a   1.000
_cell.length_b   1.000
_cell.length_c   1.000
_cell.angle_alpha   90.00
_cell.angle_beta   90.00
_cell.angle_gamma   90.00
#
_symmetry.space_group_name_H-M   'P 1'
#
loop_
_entity.id
_entity.type
_entity.pdbx_description
1 polymer ?
#
loop_
_entity_poly.entity_id
_entity_poly.type
_entity_poly.pdbx_seq_one_letter_code
_entity_poly.pdbx_strand_id
1 'polypeptide(L)'
;MQQIEIGQMIFLRDGEVGVGAVREIRHDAAELVINIENGGDFVLPASAVRDVHSGKVVLEVDRLPENVRNALRHVHDSELQTSTYAASNPQDGALP
;
A
#
# COMPACT_ATOMS: atom_id res chain seq x y z
N MET A 1 0.43 -14.36 -11.26
CA MET A 1 0.77 -13.03 -10.74
C MET A 1 -0.47 -12.18 -10.85
N GLN A 2 -0.97 -11.64 -9.74
CA GLN A 2 -2.14 -10.77 -9.77
C GLN A 2 -1.75 -9.42 -10.39
N GLN A 3 -2.64 -8.82 -11.18
CA GLN A 3 -2.43 -7.46 -11.69
C GLN A 3 -2.71 -6.45 -10.59
N ILE A 4 -1.97 -5.33 -10.64
CA ILE A 4 -2.29 -4.14 -9.85
C ILE A 4 -3.41 -3.41 -10.58
N GLU A 5 -4.36 -2.89 -9.83
CA GLU A 5 -5.51 -2.12 -10.29
C GLU A 5 -5.56 -0.77 -9.56
N ILE A 6 -6.10 0.23 -10.25
CA ILE A 6 -6.31 1.57 -9.69
C ILE A 6 -7.34 1.48 -8.55
N GLY A 7 -7.07 2.15 -7.44
CA GLY A 7 -7.90 2.13 -6.23
C GLY A 7 -7.53 1.03 -5.24
N GLN A 8 -6.61 0.11 -5.58
CA GLN A 8 -6.13 -0.87 -4.61
C GLN A 8 -5.37 -0.22 -3.45
N MET A 9 -5.58 -0.75 -2.26
CA MET A 9 -4.92 -0.29 -1.04
C MET A 9 -3.47 -0.80 -0.98
N ILE A 10 -2.59 0.09 -0.51
CA ILE A 10 -1.14 -0.12 -0.49
C ILE A 10 -0.67 -0.27 0.95
N PHE A 11 0.20 -1.25 1.16
CA PHE A 11 0.76 -1.63 2.45
C PHE A 11 2.29 -1.63 2.38
N LEU A 12 2.95 -1.21 3.46
CA LEU A 12 4.43 -1.20 3.51
C LEU A 12 5.05 -2.56 3.82
N ARG A 13 4.33 -3.39 4.58
CA ARG A 13 4.60 -4.80 4.77
C ARG A 13 3.28 -5.53 4.94
N ASP A 14 3.32 -6.82 4.65
CA ASP A 14 2.21 -7.71 4.97
C ASP A 14 1.93 -7.68 6.48
N GLY A 15 0.71 -7.26 6.86
CA GLY A 15 0.29 -7.09 8.25
C GLY A 15 0.44 -5.68 8.85
N GLU A 16 0.91 -4.69 8.08
CA GLU A 16 0.97 -3.29 8.53
C GLU A 16 -0.25 -2.47 8.08
N VAL A 17 -0.33 -1.21 8.54
CA VAL A 17 -1.41 -0.26 8.19
C VAL A 17 -1.29 0.14 6.72
N GLY A 18 -2.44 0.23 6.04
CA GLY A 18 -2.50 0.74 4.68
C GLY A 18 -2.14 2.22 4.65
N VAL A 19 -1.20 2.61 3.79
CA VAL A 19 -0.63 3.97 3.76
C VAL A 19 -1.21 4.85 2.66
N GLY A 20 -2.02 4.24 1.78
CA GLY A 20 -2.52 4.91 0.60
C GLY A 20 -3.18 3.97 -0.40
N ALA A 21 -3.41 4.50 -1.60
CA ALA A 21 -4.04 3.77 -2.70
C ALA A 21 -3.33 4.02 -4.04
N VAL A 22 -3.44 3.06 -4.96
CA VAL A 22 -2.94 3.19 -6.34
C VAL A 22 -3.80 4.20 -7.09
N ARG A 23 -3.19 5.22 -7.69
CA ARG A 23 -3.88 6.21 -8.53
C ARG A 23 -3.73 5.96 -10.02
N GLU A 24 -2.57 5.51 -10.46
CA GLU A 24 -2.28 5.29 -11.88
C GLU A 24 -1.23 4.19 -12.03
N ILE A 25 -1.31 3.44 -13.13
CA ILE A 25 -0.37 2.37 -13.45
C ILE A 25 0.20 2.66 -14.84
N ARG A 26 1.52 2.87 -14.89
CA ARG A 26 2.26 3.15 -16.12
C ARG A 26 2.94 1.88 -16.59
N HIS A 27 2.20 1.07 -17.33
CA HIS A 27 2.68 -0.21 -17.84
C HIS A 27 3.90 -0.05 -18.77
N ASP A 28 3.96 1.03 -19.56
CA ASP A 28 5.08 1.30 -20.48
C ASP A 28 6.41 1.56 -19.77
N ALA A 29 6.37 2.20 -18.60
CA ALA A 29 7.56 2.55 -17.83
C ALA A 29 7.82 1.59 -16.65
N ALA A 30 6.93 0.61 -16.43
CA ALA A 30 6.89 -0.19 -15.21
C ALA A 30 6.90 0.69 -13.94
N GLU A 31 6.07 1.74 -13.93
CA GLU A 31 5.90 2.66 -12.81
C GLU A 31 4.46 2.67 -12.29
N LEU A 32 4.30 3.06 -11.04
CA LEU A 32 3.03 3.12 -10.31
C LEU A 32 2.94 4.48 -9.65
N VAL A 33 1.83 5.19 -9.87
CA VAL A 33 1.53 6.41 -9.13
C VAL A 33 0.63 6.04 -7.97
N ILE A 34 1.07 6.37 -6.78
CA ILE A 34 0.38 6.08 -5.53
C ILE A 34 0.04 7.40 -4.84
N ASN A 35 -1.08 7.43 -4.13
CA ASN A 35 -1.41 8.54 -3.25
C ASN A 35 -1.25 8.09 -1.81
N ILE A 36 -0.39 8.80 -1.08
CA ILE A 36 -0.19 8.62 0.36
C ILE A 36 -1.06 9.66 1.06
N GLU A 37 -1.87 9.21 2.02
CA GLU A 37 -2.70 10.11 2.81
C GLU A 37 -1.81 11.14 3.53
N ASN A 38 -2.14 12.42 3.42
CA ASN A 38 -1.33 13.55 3.93
C ASN A 38 0.10 13.66 3.36
N GLY A 39 0.50 12.77 2.44
CA GLY A 39 1.80 12.78 1.75
C GLY A 39 1.73 13.25 0.29
N GLY A 40 0.58 13.07 -0.37
CA GLY A 40 0.39 13.41 -1.77
C GLY A 40 0.69 12.26 -2.72
N ASP A 41 0.90 12.58 -4.00
CA ASP A 41 1.12 11.60 -5.07
C ASP A 41 2.61 11.32 -5.29
N PHE A 42 2.98 10.05 -5.38
CA PHE A 42 4.35 9.60 -5.59
C PHE A 42 4.44 8.58 -6.71
N VAL A 43 5.49 8.69 -7.53
CA VAL A 43 5.81 7.71 -8.56
C VAL A 43 6.80 6.70 -7.99
N LEU A 44 6.46 5.42 -8.10
CA LEU A 44 7.27 4.30 -7.65
C LEU A 44 7.55 3.37 -8.83
N PRO A 45 8.75 2.78 -8.92
CA PRO A 45 8.97 1.72 -9.87
C PRO A 45 8.22 0.46 -9.42
N ALA A 46 7.73 -0.34 -10.37
CA ALA A 46 7.11 -1.63 -10.10
C ALA A 46 8.06 -2.59 -9.39
N SER A 47 9.38 -2.38 -9.50
CA SER A 47 10.40 -3.13 -8.76
C SER A 47 10.39 -2.88 -7.25
N ALA A 48 9.70 -1.83 -6.78
CA ALA A 48 9.45 -1.57 -5.37
C ALA A 48 8.22 -2.31 -4.84
N VAL A 49 7.44 -2.96 -5.70
CA VAL A 49 6.35 -3.85 -5.27
C VAL A 49 6.94 -5.19 -4.89
N ARG A 50 6.75 -5.57 -3.62
CA ARG A 50 7.18 -6.87 -3.10
C ARG A 50 6.21 -7.97 -3.51
N ASP A 51 4.91 -7.73 -3.34
CA ASP A 51 3.87 -8.71 -3.64
C ASP A 51 2.50 -8.04 -3.87
N VAL A 52 1.62 -8.74 -4.60
CA VAL A 52 0.25 -8.28 -4.87
C VAL A 52 -0.69 -9.46 -4.68
N HIS A 53 -1.50 -9.42 -3.63
CA HIS A 53 -2.44 -10.50 -3.32
C HIS A 53 -3.70 -9.97 -2.66
N SER A 54 -4.83 -10.63 -2.89
CA SER A 54 -6.10 -10.31 -2.23
C SER A 54 -6.54 -8.84 -2.32
N GLY A 55 -6.28 -8.17 -3.45
CA GLY A 55 -6.60 -6.75 -3.61
C GLY A 55 -5.65 -5.79 -2.85
N LYS A 56 -4.59 -6.31 -2.24
CA LYS A 56 -3.56 -5.55 -1.51
C LYS A 56 -2.26 -5.49 -2.30
N VAL A 57 -1.64 -4.32 -2.34
CA VAL A 57 -0.30 -4.12 -2.92
C VAL A 57 0.68 -3.94 -1.78
N VAL A 58 1.65 -4.85 -1.66
CA VAL A 58 2.70 -4.79 -0.63
C VAL A 58 3.96 -4.22 -1.24
N LEU A 59 4.44 -3.10 -0.71
CA LEU A 59 5.68 -2.45 -1.13
C LEU A 59 6.88 -2.98 -0.33
N GLU A 60 8.08 -2.79 -0.87
CA GLU A 60 9.33 -3.04 -0.17
C GLU A 60 9.94 -1.71 0.26
N VAL A 61 9.86 -1.39 1.56
CA VAL A 61 10.38 -0.12 2.11
C VAL A 61 11.82 0.15 1.70
N ASP A 62 12.67 -0.88 1.71
CA ASP A 62 14.08 -0.82 1.31
C ASP A 62 14.33 -0.48 -0.17
N ARG A 63 13.30 -0.55 -1.01
CA ARG A 63 13.33 -0.11 -2.42
C ARG A 63 12.61 1.20 -2.67
N LEU A 64 11.88 1.73 -1.69
CA LEU A 64 11.23 3.02 -1.81
C LEU A 64 12.25 4.16 -1.78
N PRO A 65 12.05 5.22 -2.57
CA PRO A 65 12.88 6.41 -2.52
C PRO A 65 12.70 7.15 -1.18
N GLU A 66 13.72 7.89 -0.74
CA GLU A 66 13.76 8.53 0.58
C GLU A 66 12.62 9.52 0.83
N ASN A 67 12.17 10.23 -0.21
CA ASN A 67 11.02 11.13 -0.13
C ASN A 67 9.74 10.39 0.29
N VAL A 68 9.49 9.21 -0.29
CA VAL A 68 8.35 8.37 0.04
C VAL A 68 8.49 7.83 1.46
N ARG A 69 9.68 7.33 1.84
CA ARG A 69 9.93 6.86 3.23
C ARG A 69 9.68 7.95 4.26
N ASN A 70 10.07 9.19 3.97
CA ASN A 70 9.82 10.32 4.86
C ASN A 70 8.33 10.66 4.96
N ALA A 71 7.59 10.68 3.84
CA ALA A 71 6.15 10.88 3.84
C ALA A 71 5.43 9.81 4.68
N LEU A 72 5.84 8.54 4.54
CA LEU A 72 5.29 7.42 5.31
C LEU A 72 5.59 7.52 6.82
N ARG A 73 6.79 7.99 7.18
CA ARG A 73 7.15 8.23 8.59
C ARG A 73 6.24 9.29 9.22
N HIS A 74 5.86 10.32 8.47
CA HIS A 74 4.95 11.36 8.95
C HIS A 74 3.52 10.84 9.16
N VAL A 75 3.06 9.91 8.33
CA VAL A 75 1.75 9.25 8.53
C VAL A 75 1.76 8.43 9.82
N HIS A 76 2.82 7.65 10.07
CA HIS A 76 2.95 6.88 11.33
C HIS A 76 3.09 7.76 12.58
N ASP A 77 3.71 8.93 12.48
CA ASP A 77 3.80 9.89 13.60
C ASP A 77 2.42 10.50 13.92
N SER A 78 1.59 10.67 12.89
CA SER A 78 0.22 11.20 13.04
C SER A 78 -0.77 10.16 13.61
N GLU A 79 -0.44 8.87 13.51
CA GLU A 79 -1.36 7.74 13.76
C GLU A 79 -1.10 6.97 15.06
N LEU A 80 -0.44 7.57 16.08
CA LEU A 80 -0.46 6.98 17.43
C LEU A 80 -1.80 7.15 18.17
N GLN A 81 -2.82 7.77 17.55
CA GLN A 81 -4.10 8.01 18.22
C GLN A 81 -5.36 7.49 17.51
N THR A 82 -5.33 7.09 16.24
CA THR A 82 -6.60 6.67 15.61
C THR A 82 -6.48 5.87 14.31
N SER A 83 -6.10 4.59 14.35
CA SER A 83 -6.96 3.66 13.62
C SER A 83 -6.90 2.18 13.98
N THR A 84 -7.98 1.77 14.66
CA THR A 84 -8.58 0.44 14.53
C THR A 84 -9.30 0.37 13.18
N TYR A 85 -8.64 -0.15 12.14
CA TYR A 85 -9.30 -0.78 10.99
C TYR A 85 -8.99 -2.29 11.09
N ALA A 86 -9.83 -3.17 11.65
CA ALA A 86 -11.19 -3.52 11.22
C ALA A 86 -11.25 -4.02 9.75
N ALA A 87 -10.50 -5.06 9.42
CA ALA A 87 -10.80 -6.05 8.38
C ALA A 87 -9.85 -7.26 8.60
N SER A 88 -10.25 -8.49 8.92
CA SER A 88 -11.54 -9.15 8.78
C SER A 88 -11.64 -10.27 9.80
N ASN A 89 -12.84 -10.47 10.32
CA ASN A 89 -13.25 -11.57 11.18
C ASN A 89 -12.87 -12.94 10.55
N PRO A 90 -12.12 -13.84 11.23
CA PRO A 90 -11.69 -15.13 10.67
C PRO A 90 -12.78 -16.23 10.70
N GLN A 91 -14.07 -15.89 10.64
CA GLN A 91 -15.16 -16.87 10.82
C GLN A 91 -15.98 -17.22 9.57
N ASP A 92 -15.49 -16.89 8.37
CA ASP A 92 -16.06 -17.48 7.14
C ASP A 92 -15.37 -18.83 6.86
N GLY A 93 -15.73 -19.81 7.68
CA GLY A 93 -15.07 -21.11 7.71
C GLY A 93 -15.72 -22.10 8.66
N ALA A 94 -17.03 -22.33 8.54
CA ALA A 94 -17.67 -23.63 8.81
C ALA A 94 -19.16 -23.60 8.45
N LEU A 95 -19.55 -24.55 7.61
CA LEU A 95 -20.92 -24.96 7.25
C LEU A 95 -21.73 -25.35 8.52
N PRO A 96 -23.07 -25.42 8.43
CA PRO A 96 -23.73 -26.58 7.80
C PRO A 96 -24.60 -26.25 6.58
#